data_AF-A0A7X3SR64-F1
#
_entry.id   AF-A0A7X3SR64-F1
#
_cell.length_a   1.000
_cell.length_b   1.000
_cell.length_c   1.000
_cell.angle_alpha   90.00
_cell.angle_beta   90.00
_cell.angle_gamma   90.00
#
_symmetry.space_group_name_H-M   'P 1'
#
loop_
_entity.id
_entity.type
_entity.pdbx_description
1 polymer ?
#
loop_
_entity_poly.entity_id
_entity_poly.type
_entity_poly.pdbx_seq_one_letter_code
_entity_poly.pdbx_strand_id
1 'polypeptide(L)'
;MTEKTPNEAIQEKLNLIAPILKAIQAGGEEAYLSDLQTLLRKNLASLLSLFERDPGLDAATADLYAAAAAIVRDVTAASQPYARKRRLLKEAHIRFEERIALAKPRERRSSTSWRQHELFLAG
;
A
#
# COMPACT_ATOMS: atom_id res chain seq x y z
N MET A 1 22.71 -11.07 5.62
CA MET A 1 21.50 -10.22 5.58
C MET A 1 20.38 -11.00 6.23
N THR A 2 19.93 -10.58 7.40
CA THR A 2 18.80 -11.21 8.12
C THR A 2 17.52 -10.99 7.33
N GLU A 3 16.69 -12.03 7.19
CA GLU A 3 15.40 -11.90 6.52
C GLU A 3 14.45 -11.05 7.39
N LYS A 4 13.71 -10.12 6.76
CA LYS A 4 12.69 -9.32 7.44
C LYS A 4 11.49 -10.19 7.80
N THR A 5 10.97 -9.99 8.99
CA THR A 5 9.68 -10.56 9.43
C THR A 5 8.54 -9.98 8.59
N PRO A 6 7.38 -10.66 8.51
CA PRO A 6 6.20 -10.13 7.81
C PRO A 6 5.79 -8.72 8.30
N ASN A 7 5.82 -8.49 9.62
CA ASN A 7 5.47 -7.19 10.20
C ASN A 7 6.47 -6.09 9.83
N GLU A 8 7.77 -6.38 9.79
CA GLU A 8 8.78 -5.41 9.34
C GLU A 8 8.59 -5.04 7.86
N ALA A 9 8.27 -6.02 7.02
CA ALA A 9 8.00 -5.79 5.60
C ALA A 9 6.72 -4.96 5.39
N ILE A 10 5.66 -5.22 6.18
CA ILE A 10 4.43 -4.42 6.18
C ILE A 10 4.73 -2.99 6.60
N GLN A 11 5.42 -2.81 7.74
CA GLN A 11 5.74 -1.49 8.27
C GLN A 11 6.61 -0.67 7.30
N GLU A 12 7.59 -1.31 6.65
CA GLU A 12 8.40 -0.68 5.61
C GLU A 12 7.54 -0.15 4.46
N LYS A 13 6.56 -0.94 3.99
CA LYS A 13 5.66 -0.52 2.92
C LYS A 13 4.76 0.64 3.36
N LEU A 14 4.24 0.62 4.58
CA LEU A 14 3.48 1.74 5.14
C LEU A 14 4.31 3.02 5.22
N ASN A 15 5.58 2.90 5.64
CA ASN A 15 6.52 4.03 5.69
C ASN A 15 6.83 4.63 4.31
N LEU A 16 6.68 3.85 3.22
CA LEU A 16 6.79 4.35 1.85
C LEU A 16 5.49 4.98 1.35
N ILE A 17 4.33 4.45 1.73
CA ILE A 17 3.02 4.93 1.28
C ILE A 17 2.66 6.28 1.92
N ALA A 18 2.84 6.42 3.23
CA ALA A 18 2.45 7.62 3.99
C ALA A 18 3.02 8.94 3.41
N PRO A 19 4.33 9.07 3.09
CA PRO A 19 4.86 10.30 2.50
C PRO A 19 4.32 10.57 1.10
N ILE A 20 4.07 9.54 0.29
CA ILE A 20 3.47 9.69 -1.06
C ILE A 20 2.07 10.29 -0.95
N LEU A 21 1.24 9.78 -0.04
CA LEU A 21 -0.11 10.30 0.18
C LEU A 21 -0.08 11.75 0.66
N LYS A 22 0.82 12.10 1.57
CA LYS A 22 1.02 13.49 2.03
C LYS A 22 1.41 14.41 0.87
N ALA A 23 2.31 13.97 -0.01
CA ALA A 23 2.74 14.76 -1.16
C ALA A 23 1.62 14.93 -2.20
N ILE A 24 0.86 13.87 -2.51
CA ILE A 24 -0.34 13.98 -3.37
C ILE A 24 -1.34 14.96 -2.75
N GLN A 25 -1.57 14.87 -1.44
CA GLN A 25 -2.47 15.78 -0.74
C GLN A 25 -1.99 17.24 -0.81
N ALA A 26 -0.68 17.48 -0.67
CA ALA A 26 -0.08 18.81 -0.79
C ALA A 26 -0.30 19.40 -2.18
N GLY A 27 -0.29 18.57 -3.22
CA GLY A 27 -0.37 19.00 -4.61
C GLY A 27 1.00 19.35 -5.17
N GLY A 28 1.03 19.82 -6.41
CA GLY A 28 2.25 20.09 -7.16
C GLY A 28 1.98 20.08 -8.66
N GLU A 29 3.05 20.04 -9.45
CA GLU A 29 2.95 19.95 -10.91
C GLU A 29 2.43 18.58 -11.36
N GLU A 30 1.78 18.55 -12.52
CA GLU A 30 1.12 17.35 -13.06
C GLU A 30 2.09 16.17 -13.21
N ALA A 31 3.28 16.40 -13.77
CA ALA A 31 4.29 15.35 -13.96
C ALA A 31 4.70 14.72 -12.62
N TYR A 32 4.99 15.55 -11.62
CA TYR A 32 5.34 15.09 -10.27
C TYR A 32 4.22 14.26 -9.63
N LEU A 33 2.97 14.71 -9.75
CA LEU A 33 1.82 14.01 -9.17
C LEU A 33 1.50 12.69 -9.89
N SER A 34 1.72 12.64 -11.20
CA SER A 34 1.61 11.41 -11.99
C SER A 34 2.65 10.35 -11.55
N ASP A 35 3.89 10.79 -11.30
CA ASP A 35 4.94 9.92 -10.77
C ASP A 35 4.58 9.38 -9.38
N LEU A 36 4.08 10.24 -8.50
CA LEU A 36 3.60 9.83 -7.18
C LEU A 36 2.44 8.84 -7.26
N GLN A 37 1.49 9.03 -8.18
CA GLN A 37 0.38 8.10 -8.39
C GLN A 37 0.88 6.72 -8.83
N THR A 38 1.89 6.69 -9.70
CA THR A 38 2.53 5.45 -10.15
C THR A 38 3.24 4.73 -9.00
N LEU A 39 4.00 5.46 -8.19
CA LEU A 39 4.66 4.93 -7.00
C LEU A 39 3.66 4.42 -5.95
N LEU A 40 2.55 5.14 -5.75
CA LEU A 40 1.48 4.72 -4.85
C LEU A 40 0.90 3.37 -5.30
N ARG A 41 0.53 3.24 -6.57
CA ARG A 41 0.00 1.98 -7.14
C ARG A 41 0.95 0.81 -6.91
N LYS A 42 2.24 1.01 -7.18
CA LYS A 42 3.28 -0.01 -7.01
C LYS A 42 3.41 -0.45 -5.55
N ASN A 43 3.44 0.50 -4.62
CA ASN A 43 3.57 0.19 -3.20
C ASN A 43 2.32 -0.46 -2.61
N LEU A 44 1.12 -0.05 -3.02
CA LEU A 44 -0.14 -0.69 -2.61
C LEU A 44 -0.21 -2.15 -3.10
N ALA A 45 0.09 -2.40 -4.38
CA ALA A 45 0.13 -3.76 -4.91
C ALA A 45 1.17 -4.64 -4.19
N SER A 46 2.36 -4.09 -3.92
CA SER A 46 3.39 -4.77 -3.15
C SER A 46 2.97 -5.04 -1.71
N LEU A 47 2.24 -4.14 -1.06
CA LEU A 47 1.74 -4.31 0.30
C LEU A 47 0.66 -5.39 0.36
N LEU A 48 -0.34 -5.36 -0.53
CA LEU A 48 -1.40 -6.37 -0.60
C LEU A 48 -0.85 -7.80 -0.75
N SER A 49 0.27 -7.96 -1.45
CA SER A 49 0.93 -9.27 -1.60
C SER A 49 1.43 -9.88 -0.29
N LEU A 50 1.56 -9.08 0.78
CA LEU A 50 1.99 -9.50 2.12
C LEU A 50 0.84 -10.00 2.99
N PHE A 51 -0.42 -9.91 2.55
CA PHE A 51 -1.60 -10.33 3.31
C PHE A 51 -2.26 -11.56 2.69
N GLU A 52 -3.00 -12.31 3.52
CA GLU A 52 -4.01 -13.23 3.00
C GLU A 52 -5.08 -12.45 2.22
N ARG A 53 -5.87 -13.13 1.38
CA ARG A 53 -6.94 -12.45 0.64
C ARG A 53 -7.96 -11.90 1.65
N ASP A 54 -8.16 -10.59 1.64
CA ASP A 54 -9.10 -9.89 2.49
C ASP A 54 -9.88 -8.88 1.63
N PRO A 55 -11.16 -9.16 1.31
CA PRO A 55 -11.98 -8.28 0.48
C PRO A 55 -12.17 -6.88 1.08
N GLY A 56 -12.13 -6.74 2.40
CA GLY A 56 -12.24 -5.45 3.08
C GLY A 56 -10.99 -4.61 2.90
N LEU A 57 -9.81 -5.25 2.95
CA LEU A 57 -8.54 -4.59 2.63
C LEU A 57 -8.42 -4.24 1.13
N ASP A 58 -8.86 -5.13 0.24
CA ASP A 58 -8.88 -4.88 -1.20
C ASP A 58 -9.74 -3.65 -1.54
N ALA A 59 -10.94 -3.58 -0.96
CA ALA A 59 -11.85 -2.44 -1.13
C ALA A 59 -11.26 -1.14 -0.58
N ALA A 60 -10.71 -1.16 0.64
CA ALA A 60 -10.09 0.03 1.24
C ALA A 60 -8.86 0.51 0.45
N THR A 61 -8.09 -0.40 -0.13
CA THR A 61 -6.94 -0.08 -0.98
C THR A 61 -7.39 0.54 -2.30
N ALA A 62 -8.44 0.01 -2.92
CA ALA A 62 -9.02 0.57 -4.14
C ALA A 62 -9.59 1.99 -3.90
N ASP A 63 -10.30 2.18 -2.79
CA ASP A 63 -10.84 3.49 -2.37
C ASP A 63 -9.73 4.52 -2.15
N LEU A 64 -8.66 4.13 -1.45
CA LEU A 64 -7.51 4.98 -1.19
C LEU A 64 -6.85 5.42 -2.51
N TYR A 65 -6.61 4.48 -3.42
CA TYR A 65 -6.03 4.79 -4.72
C TYR A 65 -6.95 5.69 -5.56
N ALA A 66 -8.26 5.43 -5.57
CA ALA A 66 -9.24 6.24 -6.29
C ALA A 66 -9.30 7.68 -5.76
N ALA A 67 -9.27 7.87 -4.44
CA ALA A 67 -9.22 9.18 -3.81
C ALA A 67 -7.95 9.96 -4.15
N ALA A 68 -6.79 9.29 -4.14
CA ALA A 68 -5.51 9.89 -4.55
C ALA A 68 -5.53 10.28 -6.03
N ALA A 69 -6.00 9.39 -6.90
CA ALA A 69 -6.12 9.65 -8.34
C ALA A 69 -7.08 10.81 -8.66
N ALA A 70 -8.13 11.00 -7.85
CA ALA A 70 -9.04 12.14 -8.01
C ALA A 70 -8.38 13.48 -7.68
N ILE A 71 -7.36 13.50 -6.82
CA ILE A 71 -6.57 14.72 -6.58
C ILE A 71 -5.63 14.98 -7.77
N VAL A 72 -4.94 13.95 -8.25
CA VAL A 72 -3.98 14.07 -9.36
C VAL A 72 -4.65 14.56 -10.64
N ARG A 73 -5.83 14.01 -10.99
CA ARG A 73 -6.58 14.42 -12.19
C ARG A 73 -7.01 15.89 -12.20
N ASP A 74 -7.22 16.49 -11.02
CA ASP A 74 -7.83 17.82 -10.92
C ASP A 74 -6.82 18.96 -10.83
N VAL A 75 -5.52 18.65 -10.91
CA VAL A 75 -4.40 19.62 -10.91
C VAL A 75 -4.41 20.50 -12.15
N THR A 76 -4.91 19.98 -13.26
CA THR A 76 -5.03 20.71 -14.53
C THR A 76 -6.31 21.54 -14.64
N ALA A 77 -7.30 21.31 -13.77
CA ALA A 77 -8.67 21.74 -14.00
C ALA A 77 -9.14 22.96 -13.19
N ALA A 78 -8.29 23.55 -12.32
CA ALA A 78 -8.69 24.57 -11.33
C ALA A 78 -9.96 24.16 -10.53
N SER A 79 -10.20 22.85 -10.42
CA SER A 79 -11.49 22.27 -10.07
C SER A 79 -11.67 22.22 -8.56
N GLN A 80 -12.38 23.23 -8.05
CA GLN A 80 -12.94 23.22 -6.71
C GLN A 80 -14.09 22.18 -6.60
N PRO A 81 -14.28 21.54 -5.43
CA PRO A 81 -13.62 21.84 -4.16
C PRO A 81 -12.45 20.90 -3.87
N TYR A 82 -11.24 21.45 -3.86
CA TYR A 82 -10.00 20.74 -3.50
C TYR A 82 -10.05 20.26 -2.04
N ALA A 83 -10.72 21.02 -1.16
CA ALA A 83 -10.92 20.67 0.24
C ALA A 83 -11.73 19.36 0.42
N ARG A 84 -12.76 19.13 -0.39
CA ARG A 84 -13.57 17.90 -0.32
C ARG A 84 -12.73 16.68 -0.69
N LYS A 85 -11.92 16.77 -1.74
CA LYS A 85 -11.06 15.67 -2.18
C LYS A 85 -9.98 15.34 -1.14
N ARG A 86 -9.35 16.37 -0.55
CA ARG A 86 -8.41 16.18 0.56
C ARG A 86 -9.05 15.48 1.76
N ARG A 87 -10.30 15.84 2.10
CA ARG A 87 -11.06 15.16 3.16
C ARG A 87 -11.31 13.68 2.81
N LEU A 88 -11.77 13.39 1.59
CA LEU A 88 -12.02 12.01 1.14
C LEU A 88 -10.74 11.18 1.14
N LEU A 89 -9.60 11.74 0.71
CA LEU A 89 -8.30 11.05 0.79
C LEU A 89 -7.93 10.72 2.23
N LYS A 90 -8.12 11.66 3.17
CA LYS A 90 -7.85 11.43 4.60
C LYS A 90 -8.74 10.33 5.17
N GLU A 91 -10.04 10.36 4.89
CA GLU A 91 -11.00 9.34 5.34
C GLU A 91 -10.67 7.96 4.75
N ALA A 92 -10.31 7.88 3.47
CA ALA A 92 -9.89 6.65 2.83
C ALA A 92 -8.58 6.10 3.44
N HIS A 93 -7.64 6.98 3.78
CA HIS A 93 -6.39 6.58 4.43
C HIS A 93 -6.62 6.00 5.82
N ILE A 94 -7.50 6.62 6.63
CA ILE A 94 -7.87 6.10 7.96
C ILE A 94 -8.50 4.71 7.84
N ARG A 95 -9.48 4.53 6.94
CA ARG A 95 -10.11 3.21 6.72
C ARG A 95 -9.12 2.16 6.24
N PHE A 96 -8.16 2.57 5.41
CA PHE A 96 -7.09 1.70 4.96
C PHE A 96 -6.19 1.26 6.13
N GLU A 97 -5.76 2.18 7.00
CA GLU A 97 -4.97 1.86 8.20
C GLU A 97 -5.74 0.91 9.15
N GLU A 98 -7.03 1.18 9.38
CA GLU A 98 -7.90 0.29 10.16
C GLU A 98 -7.98 -1.12 9.57
N ARG A 99 -8.13 -1.25 8.25
CA ARG A 99 -8.17 -2.55 7.58
C ARG A 99 -6.83 -3.27 7.61
N ILE A 100 -5.72 -2.55 7.48
CA ILE A 100 -4.37 -3.12 7.62
C ILE A 100 -4.17 -3.72 9.02
N ALA A 101 -4.66 -3.05 10.08
CA ALA A 101 -4.55 -3.54 11.45
C ALA A 101 -5.36 -4.83 11.71
N LEU A 102 -6.43 -5.06 10.93
CA LEU A 102 -7.31 -6.22 11.05
C LEU A 102 -6.94 -7.37 10.09
N ALA A 103 -6.25 -7.06 9.00
CA ALA A 103 -5.91 -8.03 7.97
C ALA A 103 -4.83 -9.01 8.45
N LYS A 104 -4.96 -10.27 8.03
CA LYS A 104 -4.01 -11.32 8.41
C LYS A 104 -2.78 -11.31 7.51
N PRO A 105 -1.56 -11.08 8.05
CA PRO A 105 -0.33 -11.22 7.27
C PRO A 105 -0.20 -12.63 6.72
N ARG A 106 0.27 -12.76 5.47
CA ARG A 106 0.65 -14.06 4.93
C ARG A 106 1.83 -14.59 5.72
N GLU A 107 1.71 -15.83 6.19
CA GLU A 107 2.85 -16.58 6.63
C GLU A 107 3.80 -16.77 5.44
N ARG A 108 5.00 -16.21 5.56
CA ARG A 108 6.06 -16.50 4.62
C ARG A 108 6.47 -17.95 4.88
N ARG A 109 6.14 -18.89 3.99
CA ARG A 109 6.72 -20.23 4.06
C ARG A 109 8.23 -20.04 4.04
N SER A 110 8.89 -20.42 5.13
CA SER A 110 10.34 -20.42 5.21
C SER A 110 10.86 -21.32 4.08
N SER A 111 11.55 -20.72 3.11
CA SER A 111 12.18 -21.47 2.01
C SER A 111 13.20 -22.49 2.53
N THR A 112 13.60 -22.37 3.79
CA THR A 112 14.50 -23.26 4.53
C THR A 112 13.91 -24.62 4.88
N SER A 113 12.57 -24.82 4.88
CA SER A 113 12.00 -26.11 5.32
C SER A 113 12.17 -27.25 4.29
N TRP A 114 12.46 -26.94 3.02
CA TRP A 114 12.66 -27.96 1.99
C TRP A 114 14.08 -28.54 1.96
N ARG A 115 15.06 -27.87 2.57
CA ARG A 115 16.46 -28.33 2.58
C ARG A 115 16.81 -29.34 3.68
N GLN A 116 15.95 -29.56 4.67
CA GLN A 116 16.20 -30.56 5.72
C GLN A 116 15.66 -31.96 5.41
N HIS A 117 14.77 -32.12 4.42
CA HIS A 117 14.17 -33.42 4.12
C HIS A 117 15.05 -34.33 3.23
N GLU A 118 16.03 -33.78 2.53
CA GLU A 118 16.90 -34.57 1.62
C GLU A 118 18.09 -35.23 2.35
N LEU A 119 18.35 -34.91 3.62
CA LEU A 119 19.41 -35.53 4.41
C LEU A 119 18.98 -36.81 5.16
N PHE A 120 17.69 -37.18 5.09
CA PHE A 120 17.13 -38.34 5.81
C PHE A 120 16.75 -39.54 4.92
N LEU A 121 17.01 -39.48 3.60
CA LEU A 121 16.65 -40.56 2.67
C LEU A 121 17.85 -41.27 2.02
N ALA A 122 19.07 -41.02 2.50
CA ALA A 122 20.26 -41.81 2.15
C ALA A 122 20.68 -42.66 3.34
N GLY A 123 19.91 -43.71 3.62
CA GLY A 123 20.24 -44.80 4.54
C GLY A 123 20.23 -46.11 3.80
#